data_AF-F1LDD5-F1
#
_entry.id   AF-F1LDD5-F1
#
_cell.length_a   1.000
_cell.length_b   1.000
_cell.length_c   1.000
_cell.angle_alpha   90.00
_cell.angle_beta   90.00
_cell.angle_gamma   90.00
#
_symmetry.space_group_name_H-M   'P 1'
#
loop_
_entity.id
_entity.type
_entity.pdbx_description
1 polymer ?
#
loop_
_entity_poly.entity_id
_entity_poly.type
_entity_poly.pdbx_seq_one_letter_code
_entity_poly.pdbx_strand_id
1 'polypeptide(L)'
;MPRKKGMERKDLLAANVKIFKSQGRALADYAKPTTKVLVVANPANTNAFICAKYAGPKIPACNFSAMTRLDHNRALAQIAMKCNVGIGSVKNVVIWGNHSNTQYVDASYAKVNKGGRLMEAVIAVGDEAWLKGDFLNTVQRRGAVIIEKRKLSSAMSAAKAACDHVRDWFMGTKQELEAERDEALSICESS
;
A
#
# COMPACT_ATOMS: atom_id res chain seq x y z
N MET A 1 -8.61 16.34 -6.79
CA MET A 1 -9.58 17.12 -5.98
C MET A 1 -10.39 16.15 -5.10
N PRO A 2 -10.78 16.52 -3.86
CA PRO A 2 -11.70 15.70 -3.05
C PRO A 2 -13.07 15.55 -3.74
N ARG A 3 -13.72 14.41 -3.56
CA ARG A 3 -15.09 14.20 -4.05
C ARG A 3 -16.05 15.16 -3.32
N LYS A 4 -16.80 15.97 -4.08
CA LYS A 4 -17.83 16.87 -3.54
C LYS A 4 -19.20 16.16 -3.48
N LYS A 5 -20.08 16.62 -2.59
CA LYS A 5 -21.47 16.14 -2.51
C LYS A 5 -22.15 16.33 -3.88
N GLY A 6 -22.78 15.29 -4.41
CA GLY A 6 -23.41 15.29 -5.73
C GLY A 6 -22.50 14.96 -6.92
N MET A 7 -21.18 14.80 -6.72
CA MET A 7 -20.26 14.43 -7.80
C MET A 7 -20.34 12.92 -8.11
N GLU A 8 -20.62 12.58 -9.37
CA GLU A 8 -20.56 11.19 -9.83
C GLU A 8 -19.11 10.70 -9.92
N ARG A 9 -18.92 9.37 -9.94
CA ARG A 9 -17.58 8.77 -10.04
C ARG A 9 -16.88 9.15 -11.35
N LYS A 10 -17.64 9.28 -12.45
CA LYS A 10 -17.12 9.67 -13.77
C LYS A 10 -16.54 11.09 -13.76
N ASP A 11 -17.20 12.02 -13.08
CA ASP A 11 -16.77 13.42 -13.00
C ASP A 11 -15.50 13.55 -12.15
N LEU A 12 -15.44 12.80 -11.04
CA LEU A 12 -14.26 12.73 -10.20
C LEU A 12 -13.05 12.18 -10.98
N LEU A 13 -13.26 11.14 -11.78
CA LEU A 13 -12.21 10.59 -12.64
C LEU A 13 -11.78 11.61 -13.69
N ALA A 14 -12.71 12.21 -14.43
CA ALA A 14 -12.40 13.19 -15.46
C ALA A 14 -11.62 14.41 -14.91
N ALA A 15 -12.01 14.90 -13.72
CA ALA A 15 -11.30 16.00 -13.06
C ALA A 15 -9.87 15.61 -12.65
N ASN A 16 -9.69 14.44 -12.03
CA ASN A 16 -8.35 13.99 -11.62
C ASN A 16 -7.47 13.63 -12.83
N VAL A 17 -8.03 13.09 -13.91
CA VAL A 17 -7.30 12.82 -15.17
C VAL A 17 -6.63 14.09 -15.69
N LYS A 18 -7.34 15.23 -15.71
CA LYS A 18 -6.76 16.51 -16.15
C LYS A 18 -5.55 16.92 -15.30
N ILE A 19 -5.64 16.74 -13.98
CA ILE A 19 -4.58 17.08 -13.02
C ILE A 19 -3.35 16.16 -13.20
N PHE A 20 -3.55 14.84 -13.20
CA PHE A 20 -2.44 13.90 -13.31
C PHE A 20 -1.82 13.86 -14.71
N LYS A 21 -2.58 14.23 -15.74
CA LYS A 21 -2.05 14.47 -17.08
C LYS A 21 -1.11 15.67 -17.12
N SER A 22 -1.49 16.81 -16.52
CA SER A 22 -0.61 17.99 -16.50
C SER A 22 0.63 17.76 -15.64
N GLN A 23 0.48 17.09 -14.50
CA GLN A 23 1.62 16.71 -13.65
C GLN A 23 2.55 15.71 -14.35
N GLY A 24 2.02 14.69 -15.04
CA GLY A 24 2.84 13.74 -15.80
C GLY A 24 3.66 14.41 -16.90
N ARG A 25 3.06 15.37 -17.63
CA ARG A 25 3.78 16.18 -18.63
C ARG A 25 4.87 17.04 -17.99
N ALA A 26 4.56 17.74 -16.90
CA ALA A 26 5.54 18.53 -16.18
C ALA A 26 6.72 17.68 -15.67
N LEU A 27 6.45 16.45 -15.22
CA LEU A 27 7.51 15.51 -14.85
C LEU A 27 8.38 15.12 -16.06
N ALA A 28 7.78 14.87 -17.23
CA ALA A 28 8.54 14.63 -18.46
C ALA A 28 9.40 15.85 -18.85
N ASP A 29 8.86 17.06 -18.75
CA ASP A 29 9.61 18.24 -19.18
C ASP A 29 10.77 18.54 -18.21
N TYR A 30 10.52 18.48 -16.89
CA TYR A 30 11.41 19.10 -15.89
C TYR A 30 12.10 18.14 -14.92
N ALA A 31 11.60 16.91 -14.72
CA ALA A 31 12.19 16.00 -13.73
C ALA A 31 13.36 15.19 -14.30
N LYS A 32 14.15 14.53 -13.43
CA LYS A 32 15.22 13.61 -13.87
C LYS A 32 14.60 12.28 -14.33
N PRO A 33 15.22 11.55 -15.28
CA PRO A 33 14.77 10.21 -15.66
C PRO A 33 14.70 9.23 -14.47
N THR A 34 15.52 9.45 -13.44
CA THR A 34 15.58 8.64 -12.22
C THR A 34 14.55 9.01 -11.14
N THR A 35 13.69 10.01 -11.39
CA THR A 35 12.69 10.45 -10.41
C THR A 35 11.70 9.32 -10.10
N LYS A 36 11.49 9.07 -8.79
CA LYS A 36 10.46 8.17 -8.26
C LYS A 36 9.23 8.97 -7.82
N VAL A 37 8.04 8.49 -8.19
CA VAL A 37 6.77 9.20 -8.00
C VAL A 37 5.82 8.32 -7.18
N LEU A 38 5.47 8.79 -5.99
CA LEU A 38 4.46 8.17 -5.13
C LEU A 38 3.14 8.95 -5.22
N VAL A 39 2.06 8.29 -5.64
CA VAL A 39 0.73 8.89 -5.69
C VAL A 39 -0.09 8.47 -4.48
N VAL A 40 -0.48 9.47 -3.68
CA VAL A 40 -1.32 9.31 -2.47
C VAL A 40 -2.77 9.74 -2.73
N ALA A 41 -2.99 10.69 -3.64
CA ALA A 41 -4.31 11.26 -3.86
C ALA A 41 -5.26 10.27 -4.57
N ASN A 42 -6.47 10.15 -4.05
CA ASN A 42 -7.45 9.22 -4.58
C ASN A 42 -8.10 9.68 -5.90
N PRO A 43 -8.43 8.75 -6.82
CA PRO A 43 -8.15 7.31 -6.78
C PRO A 43 -6.67 6.98 -7.10
N ALA A 44 -5.92 6.48 -6.11
CA ALA A 44 -4.45 6.47 -6.16
C ALA A 44 -3.89 5.66 -7.34
N ASN A 45 -4.36 4.43 -7.54
CA ASN A 45 -3.89 3.55 -8.62
C ASN A 45 -4.15 4.15 -10.01
N THR A 46 -5.36 4.64 -10.25
CA THR A 46 -5.72 5.27 -11.54
C THR A 46 -4.92 6.54 -11.78
N ASN A 47 -4.75 7.37 -10.76
CA ASN A 47 -3.97 8.59 -10.84
C ASN A 47 -2.49 8.31 -11.12
N ALA A 48 -1.90 7.29 -10.48
CA ALA A 48 -0.53 6.84 -10.76
C ALA A 48 -0.37 6.36 -12.21
N PHE A 49 -1.31 5.54 -12.69
CA PHE A 49 -1.31 5.06 -14.08
C PHE A 49 -1.36 6.21 -15.09
N ILE A 50 -2.26 7.18 -14.87
CA ILE A 50 -2.37 8.36 -15.75
C ILE A 50 -1.07 9.16 -15.72
N CYS A 51 -0.51 9.41 -14.53
CA CYS A 51 0.73 10.16 -14.37
C CYS A 51 1.88 9.48 -15.14
N ALA A 52 2.06 8.17 -14.93
CA ALA A 52 3.07 7.36 -15.60
C ALA A 52 2.92 7.40 -17.13
N LYS A 53 1.68 7.28 -17.64
CA LYS A 53 1.41 7.32 -19.08
C LYS A 53 1.87 8.63 -19.72
N TYR A 54 1.69 9.77 -19.05
CA TYR A 54 2.09 11.07 -19.60
C TYR A 54 3.52 11.47 -19.29
N ALA A 55 4.17 10.81 -18.32
CA ALA A 55 5.59 10.97 -17.99
C ALA A 55 6.52 9.97 -18.70
N GLY A 56 5.94 8.90 -19.26
CA GLY A 56 6.61 7.75 -19.87
C GLY A 56 7.68 8.05 -20.93
N PRO A 57 7.64 9.18 -21.68
CA PRO A 57 8.74 9.54 -22.58
C PRO A 57 10.09 9.75 -21.89
N LYS A 58 10.12 9.99 -20.56
CA LYS A 58 11.35 10.28 -19.81
C LYS A 58 11.56 9.44 -18.56
N ILE A 59 10.49 9.17 -17.81
CA ILE A 59 10.56 8.45 -16.55
C ILE A 59 9.99 7.05 -16.75
N PRO A 60 10.74 5.98 -16.42
CA PRO A 60 10.25 4.60 -16.52
C PRO A 60 8.97 4.38 -15.72
N ALA A 61 8.04 3.58 -16.25
CA ALA A 61 6.77 3.29 -15.58
C ALA A 61 6.94 2.63 -14.19
N CYS A 62 8.01 1.84 -13.99
CA CYS A 62 8.35 1.22 -12.70
C CYS A 62 8.71 2.23 -11.60
N ASN A 63 8.98 3.50 -11.95
CA ASN A 63 9.21 4.57 -11.00
C ASN A 63 7.91 5.24 -10.52
N PHE A 64 6.74 4.75 -10.91
CA PHE A 64 5.44 5.25 -10.45
C PHE A 64 4.76 4.21 -9.57
N SER A 65 4.43 4.60 -8.34
CA SER A 65 3.69 3.75 -7.40
C SER A 65 2.45 4.46 -6.85
N ALA A 66 1.44 3.68 -6.51
CA ALA A 66 0.27 4.14 -5.76
C ALA A 66 0.38 3.66 -4.31
N MET A 67 -0.02 4.50 -3.36
CA MET A 67 0.16 4.19 -1.95
C MET A 67 -0.91 3.25 -1.39
N THR A 68 -0.59 1.96 -1.24
CA THR A 68 -1.35 0.98 -0.42
C THR A 68 -0.72 0.73 0.96
N ARG A 69 0.39 1.43 1.26
CA ARG A 69 1.16 1.24 2.51
C ARG A 69 0.36 1.52 3.77
N LEU A 70 -0.63 2.42 3.71
CA LEU A 70 -1.51 2.68 4.85
C LEU A 70 -2.38 1.47 5.16
N ASP A 71 -2.90 0.80 4.14
CA ASP A 71 -3.73 -0.39 4.32
C ASP A 71 -2.88 -1.55 4.84
N HIS A 72 -1.67 -1.72 4.29
CA HIS A 72 -0.69 -2.69 4.77
C HIS A 72 -0.36 -2.46 6.25
N ASN A 73 -0.04 -1.22 6.64
CA ASN A 73 0.24 -0.89 8.04
C ASN A 73 -0.97 -1.14 8.96
N ARG A 74 -2.20 -0.95 8.47
CA ARG A 74 -3.43 -1.28 9.22
C ARG A 74 -3.59 -2.80 9.38
N ALA A 75 -3.30 -3.57 8.35
CA ALA A 75 -3.35 -5.02 8.39
C ALA A 75 -2.34 -5.61 9.39
N LEU A 76 -1.09 -5.13 9.35
CA LEU A 76 -0.06 -5.51 10.34
C LEU A 76 -0.54 -5.21 11.78
N ALA A 77 -1.14 -4.04 12.00
CA ALA A 77 -1.65 -3.67 13.32
C ALA A 77 -2.80 -4.59 13.79
N GLN A 78 -3.71 -5.01 12.91
CA GLN A 78 -4.81 -5.92 13.28
C GLN A 78 -4.28 -7.30 13.70
N ILE A 79 -3.36 -7.88 12.92
CA ILE A 79 -2.75 -9.18 13.27
C ILE A 79 -1.96 -9.07 14.57
N ALA A 80 -1.15 -8.02 14.72
CA ALA A 80 -0.34 -7.80 15.92
C ALA A 80 -1.22 -7.70 17.18
N MET A 81 -2.33 -6.96 17.11
CA MET A 81 -3.30 -6.86 18.21
C MET A 81 -3.96 -8.21 18.53
N LYS A 82 -4.42 -8.95 17.50
CA LYS A 82 -5.06 -10.27 17.68
C LYS A 82 -4.10 -11.28 18.32
N CYS A 83 -2.80 -11.23 17.98
CA CYS A 83 -1.77 -12.12 18.52
C CYS A 83 -1.15 -11.65 19.84
N ASN A 84 -1.47 -10.43 20.29
CA ASN A 84 -0.85 -9.75 21.44
C ASN A 84 0.69 -9.63 21.32
N VAL A 85 1.17 -9.13 20.17
CA VAL A 85 2.60 -8.92 19.88
C VAL A 85 2.85 -7.50 19.37
N GLY A 86 4.12 -7.08 19.32
CA GLY A 86 4.50 -5.82 18.68
C GLY A 86 4.29 -5.84 17.17
N ILE A 87 3.98 -4.70 16.56
CA ILE A 87 3.74 -4.59 15.11
C ILE A 87 4.97 -5.06 14.29
N GLY A 88 6.18 -4.80 14.78
CA GLY A 88 7.43 -5.25 14.15
C GLY A 88 7.62 -6.78 14.13
N SER A 89 6.79 -7.53 14.85
CA SER A 89 6.81 -9.00 14.85
C SER A 89 5.96 -9.61 13.74
N VAL A 90 5.14 -8.82 13.03
CA VAL A 90 4.31 -9.31 11.92
C VAL A 90 4.99 -8.96 10.60
N LYS A 91 5.08 -9.93 9.70
CA LYS A 91 5.74 -9.82 8.40
C LYS A 91 4.90 -10.45 7.29
N ASN A 92 5.28 -10.20 6.05
CA ASN A 92 4.79 -10.88 4.85
C ASN A 92 3.27 -10.75 4.61
N VAL A 93 2.67 -9.66 5.07
CA VAL A 93 1.30 -9.28 4.70
C VAL A 93 1.32 -8.56 3.35
N VAL A 94 0.43 -8.91 2.43
CA VAL A 94 0.37 -8.31 1.09
C VAL A 94 -0.99 -7.64 0.88
N ILE A 95 -0.99 -6.48 0.21
CA ILE A 95 -2.22 -5.81 -0.20
C ILE A 95 -2.31 -5.89 -1.72
N TRP A 96 -3.35 -6.55 -2.21
CA TRP A 96 -3.62 -6.73 -3.63
C TRP A 96 -4.72 -5.80 -4.13
N GLY A 97 -4.59 -5.37 -5.39
CA GLY A 97 -5.60 -4.62 -6.10
C GLY A 97 -5.56 -3.11 -5.86
N ASN A 98 -6.74 -2.50 -5.81
CA ASN A 98 -6.92 -1.05 -5.83
C ASN A 98 -7.02 -0.47 -4.41
N HIS A 99 -6.39 0.68 -4.13
CA HIS A 99 -6.54 1.42 -2.87
C HIS A 99 -7.99 1.93 -2.69
N SER A 100 -8.86 1.03 -2.23
CA SER A 100 -10.31 1.18 -2.14
C SER A 100 -10.90 0.02 -1.32
N ASN A 101 -12.22 -0.03 -1.20
CA ASN A 101 -12.90 -1.13 -0.52
C ASN A 101 -12.85 -2.47 -1.27
N THR A 102 -12.35 -2.51 -2.51
CA THR A 102 -12.17 -3.75 -3.27
C THR A 102 -10.75 -4.32 -3.18
N GLN A 103 -9.90 -3.76 -2.31
CA GLN A 103 -8.59 -4.34 -2.03
C GLN A 103 -8.73 -5.71 -1.38
N TYR A 104 -7.78 -6.59 -1.64
CA TYR A 104 -7.67 -7.87 -0.94
C TYR A 104 -6.46 -7.82 0.01
N VAL A 105 -6.72 -8.09 1.29
CA VAL A 105 -5.71 -8.10 2.34
C VAL A 105 -5.31 -9.55 2.54
N ASP A 106 -4.13 -9.89 2.04
CA ASP A 106 -3.61 -11.25 2.03
C ASP A 106 -2.65 -11.45 3.20
N ALA A 107 -3.03 -12.40 4.06
CA ALA A 107 -2.26 -12.84 5.21
C ALA A 107 -1.90 -14.34 5.12
N SER A 108 -2.06 -14.97 3.95
CA SER A 108 -1.80 -16.40 3.75
C SER A 108 -0.33 -16.78 3.95
N TYR A 109 0.58 -15.85 3.64
CA TYR A 109 2.03 -16.00 3.87
C TYR A 109 2.55 -15.13 5.01
N ALA A 110 1.65 -14.53 5.79
CA ALA A 110 2.06 -13.65 6.87
C ALA A 110 2.71 -14.48 7.98
N LYS A 111 3.86 -14.03 8.48
CA LYS A 111 4.57 -14.67 9.59
C LYS A 111 4.50 -13.78 10.82
N VAL A 112 4.37 -14.40 12.00
CA VAL A 112 4.31 -13.71 13.30
C VAL A 112 5.40 -14.26 14.22
N ASN A 113 6.25 -13.39 14.74
CA ASN A 113 7.19 -13.73 15.80
C ASN A 113 6.51 -13.57 17.17
N LYS A 114 6.20 -14.70 17.82
CA LYS A 114 5.57 -14.73 19.15
C LYS A 114 6.44 -15.54 20.10
N GLY A 115 6.94 -14.89 21.15
CA GLY A 115 7.83 -15.53 22.13
C GLY A 115 9.16 -16.00 21.53
N GLY A 116 9.70 -15.30 20.53
CA GLY A 116 10.96 -15.66 19.86
C GLY A 116 10.81 -16.72 18.75
N ARG A 117 9.62 -17.31 18.60
CA ARG A 117 9.33 -18.28 17.54
C ARG A 117 8.58 -17.61 16.39
N LEU A 118 9.12 -17.75 15.19
CA LEU A 118 8.43 -17.38 13.95
C LEU A 118 7.44 -18.50 13.57
N MET A 119 6.20 -18.13 13.30
CA MET A 119 5.16 -19.07 12.88
C MET A 119 4.16 -18.39 11.93
N GLU A 120 3.43 -19.18 11.15
CA GLU A 120 2.40 -18.67 10.24
C GLU A 120 1.31 -17.90 11.01
N ALA A 121 0.81 -16.82 10.42
CA ALA A 121 -0.21 -15.97 11.02
C ALA A 121 -1.49 -16.75 11.32
N VAL A 122 -1.86 -17.71 10.47
CA VAL A 122 -3.02 -18.59 10.72
C VAL A 122 -2.88 -19.36 12.03
N ILE A 123 -1.67 -19.83 12.35
CA ILE A 123 -1.37 -20.55 13.59
C ILE A 123 -1.30 -19.57 14.76
N ALA A 124 -0.61 -18.44 14.60
CA ALA A 124 -0.44 -17.44 15.66
C ALA A 124 -1.76 -16.77 16.08
N VAL A 125 -2.67 -16.60 15.13
CA VAL A 125 -4.02 -16.04 15.33
C VAL A 125 -4.96 -17.11 15.89
N GLY A 126 -4.85 -18.37 15.42
CA GLY A 126 -5.69 -19.48 15.88
C GLY A 126 -7.17 -19.35 15.47
N ASP A 127 -7.48 -18.51 14.48
CA ASP A 127 -8.84 -18.12 14.09
C ASP A 127 -8.88 -17.79 12.58
N GLU A 128 -8.98 -18.83 11.76
CA GLU A 128 -8.98 -18.71 10.30
C GLU A 128 -10.25 -18.01 9.77
N ALA A 129 -11.39 -18.20 10.44
CA ALA A 129 -12.63 -17.54 10.09
C ALA A 129 -12.51 -16.02 10.24
N TRP A 130 -11.87 -15.55 11.31
CA TRP A 130 -11.57 -14.13 11.48
C TRP A 130 -10.64 -13.60 10.40
N LEU A 131 -9.60 -14.35 10.02
CA LEU A 131 -8.66 -13.96 8.95
C LEU A 131 -9.36 -13.83 7.59
N LYS A 132 -10.36 -14.67 7.29
CA LYS A 132 -11.11 -14.61 6.01
C LYS A 132 -12.26 -13.61 5.99
N GLY A 133 -12.77 -13.20 7.16
CA GLY A 133 -13.94 -12.33 7.29
C GLY A 133 -13.62 -10.97 7.93
N ASP A 134 -13.70 -10.94 9.26
CA ASP A 134 -13.62 -9.71 10.05
C ASP A 134 -12.32 -8.93 9.85
N PHE A 135 -11.20 -9.63 9.65
CA PHE A 135 -9.91 -9.01 9.38
C PHE A 135 -9.95 -8.16 8.09
N LEU A 136 -10.40 -8.74 6.97
CA LEU A 136 -10.53 -8.04 5.69
C LEU A 136 -11.46 -6.82 5.83
N ASN A 137 -12.63 -7.04 6.43
CA ASN A 137 -13.65 -6.01 6.61
C ASN A 137 -13.12 -4.85 7.47
N THR A 138 -12.43 -5.16 8.56
CA THR A 138 -11.85 -4.16 9.46
C THR A 138 -10.82 -3.29 8.77
N VAL A 139 -9.92 -3.89 7.96
CA VAL A 139 -8.91 -3.12 7.22
C VAL A 139 -9.55 -2.24 6.15
N GLN A 140 -10.47 -2.79 5.36
CA GLN A 140 -11.20 -2.05 4.30
C GLN A 140 -11.99 -0.87 4.87
N ARG A 141 -12.66 -1.03 6.02
CA ARG A 141 -13.52 0.02 6.61
C ARG A 141 -12.78 0.95 7.56
N ARG A 142 -11.51 0.72 7.87
CA ARG A 142 -10.78 1.47 8.90
C ARG A 142 -10.80 2.99 8.66
N GLY A 143 -10.70 3.42 7.40
CA GLY A 143 -10.76 4.83 7.03
C GLY A 143 -12.08 5.49 7.40
N ALA A 144 -13.20 4.80 7.13
CA ALA A 144 -14.54 5.30 7.45
C ALA A 144 -14.74 5.42 8.98
N VAL A 145 -14.31 4.40 9.75
CA VAL A 145 -14.40 4.41 11.22
C VAL A 145 -13.60 5.57 11.81
N ILE A 146 -12.42 5.90 11.25
CA ILE A 146 -11.63 7.05 11.74
C ILE A 146 -12.36 8.36 11.49
N ILE A 147 -12.93 8.54 10.29
CA ILE A 147 -13.69 9.75 9.94
C ILE A 147 -14.91 9.89 10.83
N GLU A 148 -15.64 8.81 11.09
CA GLU A 148 -16.79 8.81 11.98
C GLU A 148 -16.41 9.24 13.40
N LYS A 149 -15.36 8.65 13.98
CA LYS A 149 -14.94 8.92 15.36
C LYS A 149 -14.28 10.29 15.54
N ARG A 150 -13.44 10.71 14.59
CA ARG A 150 -12.64 11.93 14.72
C ARG A 150 -13.23 13.14 14.00
N LYS A 151 -14.23 12.93 13.14
CA LYS A 151 -14.73 13.92 12.16
C LYS A 151 -13.66 14.46 11.21
N LEU A 152 -12.48 13.81 11.20
CA LEU A 152 -11.29 14.20 10.47
C LEU A 152 -10.70 12.98 9.76
N SER A 153 -10.05 13.23 8.63
CA SER A 153 -9.34 12.18 7.90
C SER A 153 -8.14 11.65 8.69
N SER A 154 -7.67 10.46 8.32
CA SER A 154 -6.51 9.81 8.93
C SER A 154 -5.18 10.38 8.43
N ALA A 155 -5.03 11.72 8.46
CA ALA A 155 -3.95 12.47 7.83
C ALA A 155 -2.56 12.07 8.35
N MET A 156 -2.36 12.02 9.68
CA MET A 156 -1.06 11.67 10.26
C MET A 156 -0.62 10.23 9.91
N SER A 157 -1.54 9.26 9.96
CA SER A 157 -1.22 7.88 9.57
C SER A 157 -0.96 7.76 8.07
N ALA A 158 -1.64 8.54 7.23
CA ALA A 158 -1.38 8.58 5.80
C ALA A 158 0.00 9.18 5.49
N ALA A 159 0.38 10.25 6.18
CA ALA A 159 1.72 10.85 6.08
C ALA A 159 2.80 9.86 6.52
N LYS A 160 2.61 9.17 7.65
CA LYS A 160 3.53 8.12 8.11
C LYS A 160 3.67 7.00 7.08
N ALA A 161 2.57 6.54 6.50
CA ALA A 161 2.59 5.52 5.45
C ALA A 161 3.33 5.98 4.18
N ALA A 162 3.22 7.26 3.82
CA ALA A 162 3.97 7.82 2.72
C ALA A 162 5.48 7.85 3.02
N CYS A 163 5.87 8.29 4.22
CA CYS A 163 7.26 8.23 4.67
C CYS A 163 7.80 6.80 4.65
N ASP A 164 7.03 5.84 5.13
CA ASP A 164 7.43 4.43 5.16
C ASP A 164 7.59 3.85 3.76
N HIS A 165 6.66 4.19 2.85
CA HIS A 165 6.75 3.78 1.45
C HIS A 165 8.02 4.31 0.79
N VAL A 166 8.30 5.62 0.92
CA VAL A 166 9.49 6.23 0.33
C VAL A 166 10.77 5.67 0.99
N ARG A 167 10.78 5.52 2.31
CA ARG A 167 11.92 4.97 3.05
C ARG A 167 12.29 3.58 2.54
N ASP A 168 11.32 2.67 2.45
CA ASP A 168 11.60 1.30 2.00
C ASP A 168 11.93 1.25 0.49
N TRP A 169 11.36 2.17 -0.31
CA TRP A 169 11.68 2.25 -1.74
C TRP A 169 13.12 2.73 -2.02
N PHE A 170 13.68 3.57 -1.15
CA PHE A 170 15.05 4.09 -1.29
C PHE A 170 16.09 3.29 -0.52
N MET A 171 15.75 2.79 0.67
CA MET A 171 16.70 2.12 1.57
C MET A 171 16.59 0.59 1.51
N GLY A 172 15.66 0.06 0.72
CA GLY A 172 15.31 -1.36 0.71
C GLY A 172 14.44 -1.75 1.92
N THR A 173 13.87 -2.94 1.83
CA THR A 173 13.23 -3.60 2.97
C THR A 173 14.28 -4.28 3.83
N LYS A 174 13.99 -4.50 5.11
CA LYS A 174 14.86 -5.34 5.95
C LYS A 174 14.86 -6.75 5.35
N GLN A 175 16.00 -7.18 4.80
CA GLN A 175 16.20 -8.56 4.35
C GLN A 175 16.11 -9.50 5.55
N GLU A 176 15.53 -10.68 5.34
CA GLU A 176 15.67 -11.77 6.29
C GLU A 176 17.13 -12.24 6.27
N LEU A 177 17.65 -12.66 7.42
CA LEU A 177 18.99 -13.24 7.49
C LEU A 177 19.01 -14.54 6.64
N GLU A 178 19.64 -14.43 5.47
CA GLU A 178 20.38 -15.42 4.68
C GLU A 178 19.70 -16.71 4.16
N ALA A 179 18.49 -17.11 4.56
CA ALA A 179 17.93 -18.39 4.09
C ALA A 179 17.11 -18.33 2.78
N GLU A 180 16.47 -17.20 2.45
CA GLU A 180 15.54 -17.10 1.30
C GLU A 180 16.13 -16.32 0.09
N ARG A 181 17.37 -15.80 0.21
CA ARG A 181 18.00 -14.97 -0.83
C ARG A 181 18.39 -15.75 -2.09
N ASP A 182 18.71 -17.03 -1.94
CA ASP A 182 19.26 -17.84 -3.02
C ASP A 182 18.19 -18.27 -4.04
N GLU A 183 16.91 -18.31 -3.65
CA GLU A 183 15.82 -18.72 -4.54
C GLU A 183 15.35 -17.56 -5.44
N ALA A 184 15.25 -16.34 -4.89
CA ALA A 184 14.74 -15.17 -5.62
C ALA A 184 15.73 -14.58 -6.64
N LEU A 185 17.04 -14.69 -6.40
CA LEU A 185 18.06 -14.22 -7.35
C LEU A 185 18.17 -15.13 -8.59
N SER A 186 17.87 -16.43 -8.46
CA SER A 186 17.92 -17.37 -9.59
C SER A 186 16.90 -17.06 -10.70
N ILE A 187 15.77 -16.42 -10.35
CA ILE A 187 14.66 -16.17 -11.28
C ILE A 187 14.91 -14.91 -12.14
N CYS A 188 15.73 -13.97 -11.68
CA CYS A 188 16.06 -12.75 -12.44
C CYS A 188 17.26 -12.92 -13.37
N GLU A 189 18.14 -13.90 -13.16
CA GLU A 189 19.31 -14.13 -14.01
C GLU A 189 19.02 -15.06 -15.20
N SER A 190 17.82 -15.62 -15.28
CA SER A 190 17.38 -16.53 -16.35
C SER A 190 16.33 -15.94 -17.30
N SER A 191 16.15 -14.61 -17.35
CA SER A 191 15.16 -13.92 -18.21
C SER A 191 15.79 -12.87 -19.13
#